data_AF-A0A6A6QNG6-F1
#
_entry.id   AF-A0A6A6QNG6-F1
#
_cell.length_a   1.000
_cell.length_b   1.000
_cell.length_c   1.000
_cell.angle_alpha   90.00
_cell.angle_beta   90.00
_cell.angle_gamma   90.00
#
_symmetry.space_group_name_H-M   'P 1'
#
loop_
_entity.id
_entity.type
_entity.pdbx_description
1 polymer ?
#
loop_
_entity_poly.entity_id
_entity_poly.type
_entity_poly.pdbx_seq_one_letter_code
_entity_poly.pdbx_strand_id
1 'polypeptide(L)'
;MRTATTPSQSSIASASTPVPQEFGNALAKYPHEVDRWNRDKLIETKYYRDTRYMSIDHEYDYLWQEHQFMSTGNVRIPGENGKNASLMSISMFHQMHCLATMRVALQHAREGLIDIGVDWRDDAHWPHCFDYLRSTIMCYADGTLEQVTQQPGPNDDGKVVKVIDGGVETRHCRDTRPLYQLERQYGPHSQYGHENDDFQVAPGR
;
A
#
# COMPACT_ATOMS: atom_id res chain seq x y z
N MET A 1 67.46 9.55 9.53
CA MET A 1 66.09 9.05 9.21
C MET A 1 65.12 9.85 10.06
N ARG A 2 64.24 10.63 9.41
CA ARG A 2 63.38 11.65 10.04
C ARG A 2 62.12 11.00 10.64
N THR A 3 61.77 11.42 11.85
CA THR A 3 60.56 11.07 12.60
C THR A 3 59.34 11.79 12.01
N ALA A 4 58.24 11.06 11.80
CA ALA A 4 56.99 11.59 11.28
C ALA A 4 56.14 12.18 12.41
N THR A 5 55.64 13.40 12.18
CA THR A 5 54.79 14.18 13.10
C THR A 5 53.34 14.09 12.64
N THR A 6 52.41 13.76 13.53
CA THR A 6 50.97 13.73 13.30
C THR A 6 50.37 15.13 13.38
N PRO A 7 49.48 15.56 12.47
CA PRO A 7 48.73 16.81 12.64
C PRO A 7 47.38 16.56 13.33
N SER A 8 47.07 17.40 14.33
CA SER A 8 45.76 17.53 14.94
C SER A 8 44.88 18.47 14.10
N GLN A 9 43.59 18.16 13.96
CA GLN A 9 42.60 19.10 13.43
C GLN A 9 41.31 19.07 14.28
N SER A 10 41.21 20.10 15.13
CA SER A 10 40.08 21.04 15.29
C SER A 10 38.68 20.56 14.91
N SER A 11 37.83 20.31 15.91
CA SER A 11 36.37 20.21 15.73
C SER A 11 35.73 21.61 15.64
N ILE A 12 35.01 21.85 14.54
CA ILE A 12 34.10 23.00 14.42
C ILE A 12 32.74 22.55 14.95
N ALA A 13 32.30 23.14 16.05
CA ALA A 13 30.94 22.95 16.56
C ALA A 13 29.95 23.70 15.66
N SER A 14 29.07 22.97 14.96
CA SER A 14 27.91 23.58 14.31
C SER A 14 26.79 23.70 15.35
N ALA A 15 26.31 24.93 15.54
CA ALA A 15 25.20 25.21 16.44
C ALA A 15 23.91 24.70 15.78
N SER A 16 23.35 23.60 16.28
CA SER A 16 22.02 23.14 15.90
C SER A 16 20.97 24.01 16.60
N THR A 17 20.19 24.74 15.82
CA THR A 17 18.94 25.34 16.28
C THR A 17 18.00 24.23 16.81
N PRO A 18 17.28 24.44 17.93
CA PRO A 18 16.40 23.42 18.47
C PRO A 18 15.23 23.16 17.52
N VAL A 19 15.01 21.89 17.20
CA VAL A 19 13.79 21.42 16.50
C VAL A 19 12.59 21.73 17.41
N PRO A 20 11.54 22.41 16.91
CA PRO A 20 10.33 22.68 17.69
C PRO A 20 9.75 21.40 18.28
N GLN A 21 9.36 21.45 19.55
CA GLN A 21 8.96 20.34 20.40
C GLN A 21 7.66 19.60 19.98
N GLU A 22 7.09 19.96 18.82
CA GLU A 22 5.85 19.38 18.30
C GLU A 22 6.07 18.04 17.55
N PHE A 23 7.28 17.73 17.09
CA PHE A 23 7.55 16.53 16.29
C PHE A 23 7.57 15.21 17.11
N GLY A 24 7.77 15.26 18.43
CA GLY A 24 7.82 14.07 19.28
C GLY A 24 6.47 13.41 19.56
N ASN A 25 5.35 14.06 19.21
CA ASN A 25 4.01 13.67 19.66
C ASN A 25 3.14 13.04 18.55
N ALA A 26 3.63 12.98 17.31
CA ALA A 26 2.85 12.50 16.16
C ALA A 26 2.82 10.96 16.04
N LEU A 27 3.89 10.27 16.46
CA LEU A 27 4.01 8.79 16.36
C LEU A 27 3.57 8.05 17.62
N ALA A 28 3.64 8.69 18.79
CA ALA A 28 3.12 8.11 20.04
C ALA A 28 1.60 7.92 20.01
N LYS A 29 0.93 8.57 19.04
CA LYS A 29 -0.50 8.48 18.76
C LYS A 29 -0.72 7.77 17.42
N TYR A 30 0.03 6.72 17.09
CA TYR A 30 -0.24 5.92 15.90
C TYR A 30 -0.53 4.44 16.23
N PRO A 31 -1.60 3.84 15.70
CA PRO A 31 -2.67 4.53 14.97
C PRO A 31 -3.39 5.51 15.92
N HIS A 32 -3.77 6.66 15.39
CA HIS A 32 -4.36 7.75 16.15
C HIS A 32 -5.66 7.30 16.78
N GLU A 33 -6.08 7.88 17.90
CA GLU A 33 -7.34 7.50 18.57
C GLU A 33 -8.59 7.67 17.66
N VAL A 34 -8.41 8.36 16.51
CA VAL A 34 -9.37 8.51 15.40
C VAL A 34 -9.46 7.26 14.50
N ASP A 35 -8.42 6.42 14.51
CA ASP A 35 -8.28 5.18 13.73
C ASP A 35 -8.87 3.97 14.47
N ARG A 36 -9.25 4.10 15.74
CA ARG A 36 -10.27 3.20 16.32
C ARG A 36 -11.52 3.36 15.46
N TRP A 37 -12.28 2.29 15.22
CA TRP A 37 -13.57 2.36 14.51
C TRP A 37 -14.53 3.30 15.27
N ASN A 38 -14.36 4.60 15.04
CA ASN A 38 -15.14 5.68 15.60
C ASN A 38 -16.06 6.13 14.49
N ARG A 39 -17.33 5.77 14.61
CA ARG A 39 -18.34 6.00 13.57
C ARG A 39 -18.41 7.46 13.13
N ASP A 40 -18.10 8.40 14.02
CA ASP A 40 -18.14 9.85 13.73
C ASP A 40 -17.00 10.32 12.82
N LYS A 41 -16.00 9.46 12.54
CA LYS A 41 -14.83 9.75 11.70
C LYS A 41 -14.76 8.87 10.45
N LEU A 42 -15.77 8.02 10.26
CA LEU A 42 -15.91 7.21 9.06
C LEU A 42 -16.70 7.99 8.01
N ILE A 43 -16.33 7.81 6.76
CA ILE A 43 -17.10 8.29 5.62
C ILE A 43 -18.08 7.21 5.18
N GLU A 44 -19.29 7.62 4.83
CA GLU A 44 -20.23 6.72 4.17
C GLU A 44 -19.81 6.50 2.73
N THR A 45 -19.80 5.25 2.30
CA THR A 45 -19.55 4.89 0.91
C THR A 45 -20.47 3.74 0.49
N LYS A 46 -20.65 3.61 -0.82
CA LYS A 46 -21.29 2.45 -1.43
C LYS A 46 -20.32 1.87 -2.44
N TYR A 47 -20.24 0.55 -2.48
CA TYR A 47 -19.47 -0.11 -3.51
C TYR A 47 -20.22 -0.03 -4.82
N TYR A 48 -19.51 0.29 -5.90
CA TYR A 48 -20.07 0.34 -7.23
C TYR A 48 -19.45 -0.76 -8.07
N ARG A 49 -20.31 -1.42 -8.85
CA ARG A 49 -19.85 -2.36 -9.85
C ARG A 49 -19.18 -1.59 -10.98
N ASP A 50 -17.86 -1.62 -11.02
CA ASP A 50 -17.06 -1.07 -12.11
C ASP A 50 -16.36 -2.21 -12.84
N THR A 51 -16.85 -2.55 -14.04
CA THR A 51 -16.34 -3.68 -14.83
C THR A 51 -14.90 -3.47 -15.31
N ARG A 52 -14.41 -2.23 -15.32
CA ARG A 52 -13.03 -1.92 -15.69
C ARG A 52 -12.02 -2.47 -14.68
N TYR A 53 -12.38 -2.44 -13.38
CA TYR A 53 -11.59 -3.05 -12.30
C TYR A 53 -11.81 -4.56 -12.17
N MET A 54 -12.72 -5.14 -12.95
CA MET A 54 -12.97 -6.60 -12.99
C MET A 54 -12.23 -7.29 -14.13
N SER A 55 -11.45 -6.54 -14.90
CA SER A 55 -10.82 -7.02 -16.12
C SER A 55 -9.31 -7.24 -15.94
N ILE A 56 -8.83 -8.33 -16.53
CA ILE A 56 -7.42 -8.58 -16.77
C ILE A 56 -7.00 -8.16 -18.19
N ASP A 57 -7.86 -7.50 -18.96
CA ASP A 57 -7.47 -6.94 -20.26
C ASP A 57 -6.44 -5.81 -20.06
N HIS A 58 -5.40 -5.80 -20.88
CA HIS A 58 -4.37 -4.77 -20.89
C HIS A 58 -4.92 -3.36 -21.16
N GLU A 59 -6.09 -3.23 -21.79
CA GLU A 59 -6.81 -1.96 -21.94
C GLU A 59 -6.94 -1.21 -20.60
N TYR A 60 -7.05 -1.93 -19.48
CA TYR A 60 -7.28 -1.36 -18.15
C TYR A 60 -6.04 -1.30 -17.26
N ASP A 61 -4.84 -1.58 -17.78
CA ASP A 61 -3.61 -1.57 -16.98
C ASP A 61 -3.35 -0.22 -16.31
N TYR A 62 -3.75 0.89 -16.96
CA TYR A 62 -3.61 2.24 -16.43
C TYR A 62 -4.34 2.46 -15.10
N LEU A 63 -5.39 1.69 -14.80
CA LEU A 63 -6.12 1.77 -13.53
C LEU A 63 -5.35 1.15 -12.36
N TRP A 64 -4.36 0.30 -12.65
CA TRP A 64 -3.61 -0.49 -11.68
C TRP A 64 -2.15 -0.07 -11.58
N GLN A 65 -1.65 0.68 -12.57
CA GLN A 65 -0.25 1.01 -12.74
C GLN A 65 0.37 1.60 -11.46
N GLU A 66 -0.30 2.55 -10.80
CA GLU A 66 0.23 3.17 -9.59
C GLU A 66 0.46 2.18 -8.45
N HIS A 67 -0.34 1.13 -8.36
CA HIS A 67 -0.26 0.14 -7.28
C HIS A 67 0.74 -0.98 -7.57
N GLN A 68 1.22 -1.12 -8.81
CA GLN A 68 2.24 -2.13 -9.13
C GLN A 68 3.63 -1.74 -8.64
N PHE A 69 3.90 -0.45 -8.42
CA PHE A 69 5.21 -0.01 -7.94
C PHE A 69 5.38 -0.29 -6.45
N MET A 70 6.47 -0.97 -6.10
CA MET A 70 6.86 -1.25 -4.70
C MET A 70 7.07 0.01 -3.87
N SER A 71 7.36 1.14 -4.52
CA SER A 71 7.59 2.44 -3.89
C SER A 71 6.29 3.13 -3.46
N THR A 72 5.15 2.77 -4.06
CA THR A 72 3.86 3.41 -3.79
C THR A 72 3.43 3.16 -2.36
N GLY A 73 3.09 4.24 -1.64
CA GLY A 73 2.66 4.15 -0.24
C GLY A 73 3.78 3.99 0.77
N ASN A 74 5.04 3.95 0.34
CA ASN A 74 6.16 3.99 1.26
C ASN A 74 6.38 5.43 1.76
N VAL A 75 6.70 5.56 3.04
CA VAL A 75 7.00 6.83 3.69
C VAL A 75 8.24 6.66 4.57
N ARG A 76 9.08 7.70 4.61
CA ARG A 76 10.22 7.73 5.52
C ARG A 76 9.84 8.46 6.79
N ILE A 77 9.90 7.74 7.90
CA ILE A 77 9.63 8.30 9.23
C ILE A 77 10.98 8.66 9.87
N PRO A 78 11.21 9.94 10.24
CA PRO A 78 12.42 10.34 10.94
C PRO A 78 12.56 9.59 12.27
N GLY A 79 13.76 9.07 12.57
CA GLY A 79 14.06 8.51 13.89
C GLY A 79 14.03 9.58 14.99
N GLU A 80 14.05 9.15 16.26
CA GLU A 80 13.85 10.00 17.46
C GLU A 80 14.72 11.28 17.52
N ASN A 81 15.88 11.29 16.85
CA ASN A 81 16.83 12.42 16.84
C ASN A 81 16.90 13.14 15.48
N GLY A 82 15.94 12.91 14.57
CA GLY A 82 16.01 13.36 13.17
C GLY A 82 17.11 12.67 12.35
N LYS A 83 17.81 11.70 12.95
CA LYS A 83 18.83 10.86 12.34
C LYS A 83 18.27 9.45 12.17
N ASN A 84 18.67 8.76 11.10
CA ASN A 84 18.25 7.39 10.75
C ASN A 84 16.73 7.29 10.51
N ALA A 85 16.28 7.72 9.32
CA ALA A 85 14.88 7.56 8.93
C ALA A 85 14.56 6.09 8.60
N SER A 86 13.45 5.58 9.15
CA SER A 86 12.93 4.24 8.84
C SER A 86 12.00 4.31 7.63
N LEU A 87 12.23 3.44 6.65
CA LEU A 87 11.30 3.23 5.56
C LEU A 87 10.14 2.38 6.07
N MET A 88 8.91 2.85 5.88
CA MET A 88 7.69 2.14 6.27
C MET A 88 6.71 2.17 5.11
N SER A 89 5.90 1.12 4.96
CA SER A 89 4.82 1.10 3.97
C SER A 89 3.47 1.30 4.67
N ILE A 90 2.65 2.20 4.13
CA ILE A 90 1.28 2.38 4.57
C ILE A 90 0.49 1.13 4.13
N SER A 91 -0.10 0.43 5.09
CA SER A 91 -0.72 -0.90 4.85
C SER A 91 -1.81 -0.90 3.77
N MET A 92 -2.56 0.20 3.60
CA MET A 92 -3.56 0.31 2.53
C MET A 92 -2.92 0.16 1.13
N PHE A 93 -1.78 0.81 0.90
CA PHE A 93 -1.09 0.73 -0.39
C PHE A 93 -0.43 -0.63 -0.60
N HIS A 94 0.09 -1.27 0.46
CA HIS A 94 0.60 -2.65 0.35
C HIS A 94 -0.52 -3.64 -0.02
N GLN A 95 -1.72 -3.50 0.55
CA GLN A 95 -2.88 -4.32 0.15
C GLN A 95 -3.25 -4.09 -1.32
N MET A 96 -3.26 -2.84 -1.78
CA MET A 96 -3.51 -2.50 -3.18
C MET A 96 -2.42 -3.06 -4.10
N HIS A 97 -1.16 -3.03 -3.68
CA HIS A 97 -0.05 -3.64 -4.40
C HIS A 97 -0.23 -5.14 -4.54
N CYS A 98 -0.56 -5.85 -3.46
CA CYS A 98 -0.85 -7.29 -3.52
C CYS A 98 -1.98 -7.60 -4.52
N LEU A 99 -3.07 -6.83 -4.49
CA LEU A 99 -4.19 -7.01 -5.43
C LEU A 99 -3.77 -6.75 -6.89
N ALA A 100 -3.00 -5.68 -7.14
CA ALA A 100 -2.51 -5.35 -8.47
C ALA A 100 -1.55 -6.42 -9.02
N THR A 101 -0.62 -6.91 -8.20
CA THR A 101 0.32 -7.97 -8.59
C THR A 101 -0.38 -9.30 -8.83
N MET A 102 -1.43 -9.63 -8.06
CA MET A 102 -2.28 -10.79 -8.37
C MET A 102 -2.97 -10.66 -9.73
N ARG A 103 -3.45 -9.47 -10.09
CA ARG A 103 -4.01 -9.21 -11.43
C ARG A 103 -2.97 -9.47 -12.52
N VAL A 104 -1.72 -9.00 -12.34
CA VAL A 104 -0.62 -9.24 -13.29
C VAL A 104 -0.28 -10.74 -13.40
N ALA A 105 -0.24 -11.47 -12.28
CA ALA A 105 -0.02 -12.91 -12.31
C ALA A 105 -1.09 -13.64 -13.14
N LEU A 106 -2.36 -13.24 -13.01
CA LEU A 106 -3.46 -13.80 -13.82
C LEU A 106 -3.34 -13.43 -15.31
N GLN A 107 -2.89 -12.22 -15.65
CA GLN A 107 -2.62 -11.81 -17.03
C GLN A 107 -1.54 -12.70 -17.66
N HIS A 108 -0.37 -12.76 -17.03
CA HIS A 108 0.75 -13.54 -17.53
C HIS A 108 0.44 -15.03 -17.63
N ALA A 109 -0.31 -15.59 -16.67
CA ALA A 109 -0.76 -16.97 -16.71
C ALA A 109 -1.71 -17.23 -17.90
N ARG A 110 -2.67 -16.33 -18.14
CA ARG A 110 -3.60 -16.43 -19.28
C ARG A 110 -2.87 -16.38 -20.63
N GLU A 111 -1.78 -15.63 -20.70
CA GLU A 111 -0.95 -15.49 -21.91
C GLU A 111 0.08 -16.60 -22.08
N GLY A 112 0.22 -17.49 -21.09
CA GLY A 112 1.23 -18.54 -21.08
C GLY A 112 2.66 -18.01 -20.92
N LEU A 113 2.83 -16.80 -20.38
CA LEU A 113 4.14 -16.20 -20.13
C LEU A 113 4.81 -16.79 -18.89
N ILE A 114 4.01 -17.25 -17.92
CA ILE A 114 4.48 -17.87 -16.68
C ILE A 114 3.65 -19.11 -16.35
N ASP A 115 4.28 -20.07 -15.67
CA ASP A 115 3.56 -21.05 -14.85
C ASP A 115 3.46 -20.46 -13.43
N ILE A 116 2.25 -20.22 -12.93
CA ILE A 116 2.03 -19.64 -11.61
C ILE A 116 2.39 -20.61 -10.48
N GLY A 117 2.56 -21.91 -10.77
CA GLY A 117 2.86 -22.92 -9.76
C GLY A 117 1.71 -23.13 -8.77
N VAL A 118 2.05 -23.65 -7.58
CA VAL A 118 1.06 -24.08 -6.58
C VAL A 118 1.27 -23.47 -5.20
N ASP A 119 2.48 -23.04 -4.84
CA ASP A 119 2.74 -22.48 -3.50
C ASP A 119 3.89 -21.44 -3.45
N TRP A 120 4.23 -20.98 -2.23
CA TRP A 120 5.25 -19.96 -1.93
C TRP A 120 6.66 -20.30 -2.43
N ARG A 121 6.92 -21.55 -2.81
CA ARG A 121 8.19 -21.99 -3.38
C ARG A 121 8.27 -21.74 -4.89
N ASP A 122 7.13 -21.61 -5.55
CA ASP A 122 7.04 -21.43 -7.00
C ASP A 122 7.03 -19.95 -7.39
N ASP A 123 6.39 -19.11 -6.57
CA ASP A 123 6.33 -17.66 -6.78
C ASP A 123 6.47 -16.91 -5.45
N ALA A 124 7.29 -15.86 -5.46
CA ALA A 124 7.57 -15.08 -4.26
C ALA A 124 6.45 -14.09 -3.89
N HIS A 125 5.47 -13.84 -4.76
CA HIS A 125 4.47 -12.77 -4.65
C HIS A 125 3.05 -13.29 -4.39
N TRP A 126 2.41 -13.92 -5.37
CA TRP A 126 0.98 -14.26 -5.27
C TRP A 126 0.64 -15.11 -4.02
N PRO A 127 1.49 -16.06 -3.56
CA PRO A 127 1.18 -16.87 -2.38
C PRO A 127 1.21 -16.06 -1.08
N HIS A 128 2.18 -15.16 -0.91
CA HIS A 128 2.23 -14.31 0.28
C HIS A 128 1.14 -13.23 0.23
N CYS A 129 0.83 -12.71 -0.96
CA CYS A 129 -0.24 -11.74 -1.17
C CYS A 129 -1.58 -12.33 -0.70
N PHE A 130 -1.83 -13.62 -1.00
CA PHE A 130 -3.01 -14.32 -0.49
C PHE A 130 -3.06 -14.37 1.03
N ASP A 131 -1.97 -14.78 1.70
CA ASP A 131 -1.95 -14.85 3.15
C ASP A 131 -2.09 -13.46 3.80
N TYR A 132 -1.42 -12.45 3.25
CA TYR A 132 -1.49 -11.07 3.72
C TYR A 132 -2.90 -10.48 3.60
N LEU A 133 -3.54 -10.60 2.44
CA LEU A 133 -4.90 -10.11 2.21
C LEU A 133 -5.91 -10.88 3.07
N ARG A 134 -5.78 -12.20 3.19
CA ARG A 134 -6.60 -13.02 4.10
C ARG A 134 -6.47 -12.53 5.54
N SER A 135 -5.25 -12.39 6.03
CA SER A 135 -4.97 -11.97 7.41
C SER A 135 -5.48 -10.55 7.67
N THR A 136 -5.38 -9.67 6.69
CA THR A 136 -5.94 -8.31 6.72
C THR A 136 -7.46 -8.35 6.83
N ILE A 137 -8.15 -9.09 5.96
CA ILE A 137 -9.61 -9.21 5.97
C ILE A 137 -10.09 -9.74 7.32
N MET A 138 -9.44 -10.78 7.84
CA MET A 138 -9.75 -11.35 9.16
C MET A 138 -9.46 -10.37 10.31
N CYS A 139 -8.45 -9.52 10.18
CA CYS A 139 -8.13 -8.48 11.16
C CYS A 139 -9.22 -7.40 11.24
N TYR A 140 -9.75 -6.97 10.09
CA TYR A 140 -10.82 -5.96 10.05
C TYR A 140 -12.20 -6.52 10.38
N ALA A 141 -12.45 -7.79 10.10
CA ALA A 141 -13.68 -8.51 10.45
C ALA A 141 -14.97 -7.72 10.12
N ASP A 142 -15.10 -7.25 8.86
CA ASP A 142 -16.31 -6.55 8.42
C ASP A 142 -17.54 -7.46 8.53
N GLY A 143 -18.39 -7.17 9.52
CA GLY A 143 -19.60 -7.93 9.83
C GLY A 143 -20.86 -7.47 9.08
N THR A 144 -20.72 -6.62 8.06
CA THR A 144 -21.85 -6.16 7.25
C THR A 144 -22.54 -7.35 6.56
N LEU A 145 -23.86 -7.46 6.71
CA LEU A 145 -24.65 -8.47 6.00
C LEU A 145 -24.99 -7.95 4.60
N GLU A 146 -24.54 -8.68 3.57
CA GLU A 146 -24.78 -8.33 2.18
C GLU A 146 -26.03 -8.99 1.62
N GLN A 147 -26.86 -8.21 0.92
CA GLN A 147 -28.06 -8.70 0.27
C GLN A 147 -27.77 -9.34 -1.09
N VAL A 148 -28.67 -10.25 -1.48
CA VAL A 148 -28.67 -10.80 -2.84
C VAL A 148 -29.18 -9.73 -3.82
N THR A 149 -28.35 -9.39 -4.80
CA THR A 149 -28.68 -8.46 -5.88
C THR A 149 -28.88 -9.21 -7.20
N GLN A 150 -29.53 -8.55 -8.17
CA GLN A 150 -29.64 -9.05 -9.54
C GLN A 150 -28.68 -8.29 -10.44
N GLN A 151 -27.84 -9.01 -11.14
CA GLN A 151 -26.78 -8.47 -11.98
C GLN A 151 -26.89 -9.05 -13.40
N PRO A 152 -26.47 -8.32 -14.45
CA PRO A 152 -26.31 -8.89 -15.79
C PRO A 152 -25.43 -10.13 -15.74
N GLY A 153 -25.89 -11.21 -16.40
CA GLY A 153 -25.12 -12.44 -16.57
C GLY A 153 -23.85 -12.22 -17.42
N PRO A 154 -22.96 -13.22 -17.48
CA PRO A 154 -21.73 -13.13 -18.25
C PRO A 154 -21.95 -13.11 -19.78
N ASN A 155 -23.17 -13.38 -20.23
CA ASN A 155 -23.55 -13.36 -21.64
C ASN A 155 -24.53 -12.22 -21.90
N ASP A 156 -24.48 -11.63 -23.10
CA ASP A 156 -25.40 -10.58 -23.56
C ASP A 156 -26.80 -11.13 -23.97
N ASP A 157 -27.30 -12.15 -23.27
CA ASP A 157 -28.58 -12.80 -23.56
C ASP A 157 -29.76 -12.20 -22.76
N GLY A 158 -29.52 -11.09 -22.06
CA GLY A 158 -30.51 -10.40 -21.24
C GLY A 158 -30.87 -11.12 -19.94
N LYS A 159 -30.20 -12.23 -19.61
CA LYS A 159 -30.45 -12.94 -18.35
C LYS A 159 -29.75 -12.24 -17.20
N VAL A 160 -30.45 -12.21 -16.07
CA VAL A 160 -29.90 -11.74 -14.79
C VAL A 160 -29.51 -12.92 -13.91
N VAL A 161 -28.40 -12.76 -13.21
CA VAL A 161 -27.92 -13.70 -12.20
C VAL A 161 -28.09 -13.10 -10.80
N LYS A 162 -28.35 -13.96 -9.82
CA LYS A 162 -28.37 -13.58 -8.41
C LYS A 162 -26.96 -13.64 -7.87
N VAL A 163 -26.48 -12.55 -7.30
CA VAL A 163 -25.13 -12.47 -6.71
C VAL A 163 -25.16 -11.77 -5.36
N ILE A 164 -24.09 -11.93 -4.59
CA ILE A 164 -23.80 -11.14 -3.40
C ILE A 164 -22.53 -10.35 -3.76
N ASP A 165 -22.67 -9.05 -3.94
CA ASP A 165 -21.60 -8.16 -4.45
C ASP A 165 -21.33 -6.95 -3.55
N GLY A 166 -22.06 -6.82 -2.44
CA GLY A 166 -21.94 -5.73 -1.48
C GLY A 166 -22.26 -4.33 -2.02
N GLY A 167 -22.83 -4.23 -3.23
CA GLY A 167 -23.03 -2.96 -3.93
C GLY A 167 -24.23 -2.13 -3.45
N VAL A 168 -25.09 -2.70 -2.61
CA VAL A 168 -26.31 -2.02 -2.12
C VAL A 168 -26.18 -1.56 -0.66
N GLU A 169 -25.34 -2.23 0.13
CA GLU A 169 -25.09 -1.88 1.52
C GLU A 169 -24.29 -0.58 1.64
N THR A 170 -24.68 0.25 2.60
CA THR A 170 -23.88 1.44 2.97
C THR A 170 -22.77 1.00 3.90
N ARG A 171 -21.54 1.37 3.55
CA ARG A 171 -20.32 1.08 4.31
C ARG A 171 -19.87 2.32 5.05
N HIS A 172 -19.29 2.11 6.21
CA HIS A 172 -18.63 3.16 6.98
C HIS A 172 -17.14 2.90 6.92
N CYS A 173 -16.44 3.63 6.06
CA CYS A 173 -15.05 3.39 5.74
C CYS A 173 -14.15 4.48 6.32
N ARG A 174 -12.87 4.15 6.55
CA ARG A 174 -11.86 5.18 6.79
C ARG A 174 -11.65 5.99 5.51
N ASP A 175 -11.46 7.29 5.65
CA ASP A 175 -11.11 8.16 4.53
C ASP A 175 -9.67 7.87 4.07
N THR A 176 -9.51 7.54 2.78
CA THR A 176 -8.20 7.22 2.20
C THR A 176 -7.40 8.48 1.84
N ARG A 177 -8.05 9.64 1.70
CA ARG A 177 -7.40 10.89 1.24
C ARG A 177 -6.20 11.31 2.12
N PRO A 178 -6.26 11.23 3.47
CA PRO A 178 -5.12 11.55 4.31
C PRO A 178 -3.91 10.64 4.06
N LEU A 179 -4.12 9.37 3.68
CA LEU A 179 -3.03 8.43 3.39
C LEU A 179 -2.33 8.79 2.07
N TYR A 180 -3.09 9.16 1.04
CA TYR A 180 -2.53 9.71 -0.19
C TYR A 180 -1.80 11.03 0.03
N GLN A 181 -2.30 11.89 0.92
CA GLN A 181 -1.59 13.14 1.27
C GLN A 181 -0.27 12.84 1.99
N LEU A 182 -0.26 11.88 2.91
CA LEU A 182 0.94 11.44 3.61
C LEU A 182 1.99 10.89 2.65
N GLU A 183 1.57 10.02 1.72
CA GLU A 183 2.43 9.45 0.67
C GLU A 183 3.02 10.54 -0.24
N ARG A 184 2.21 11.51 -0.69
CA ARG A 184 2.71 12.66 -1.48
C ARG A 184 3.69 13.52 -0.70
N GLN A 185 3.48 13.67 0.60
CA GLN A 185 4.30 14.55 1.43
C GLN A 185 5.61 13.90 1.85
N TYR A 186 5.65 12.59 2.12
CA TYR A 186 6.80 11.90 2.73
C TYR A 186 7.29 10.67 1.94
N GLY A 187 6.68 10.40 0.80
CA GLY A 187 7.02 9.28 -0.05
C GLY A 187 8.22 9.53 -0.97
N PRO A 188 8.58 8.53 -1.80
CA PRO A 188 9.79 8.53 -2.61
C PRO A 188 9.87 9.68 -3.62
N HIS A 189 8.73 10.21 -4.05
CA HIS A 189 8.63 11.34 -4.99
C HIS A 189 8.41 12.71 -4.30
N SER A 190 8.49 12.77 -2.97
CA SER A 190 8.32 14.01 -2.21
C SER A 190 9.61 14.83 -2.10
N GLN A 191 9.54 16.05 -1.55
CA GLN A 191 10.73 16.84 -1.18
C GLN A 191 11.64 16.18 -0.13
N TYR A 192 11.13 15.16 0.57
CA TYR A 192 11.89 14.31 1.48
C TYR A 192 12.27 12.96 0.83
N GLY A 193 11.85 12.74 -0.42
CA GLY A 193 12.28 11.62 -1.25
C GLY A 193 13.69 11.84 -1.77
N HIS A 194 14.42 10.75 -1.98
CA HIS A 194 15.77 10.77 -2.53
C HIS A 194 15.76 10.19 -3.95
N GLU A 195 16.60 10.75 -4.83
CA GLU A 195 16.98 10.06 -6.07
C GLU A 195 17.81 8.82 -5.72
N ASN A 196 17.41 7.66 -6.25
CA ASN A 196 18.14 6.39 -6.19
C ASN A 196 18.29 5.77 -4.80
N ASP A 197 17.18 5.38 -4.18
CA ASP A 197 17.25 4.26 -3.22
C ASP A 197 17.10 2.97 -4.05
N ASP A 198 18.18 2.20 -4.16
CA ASP A 198 18.18 0.86 -4.76
C ASP A 198 17.37 -0.08 -3.86
N PHE A 199 16.05 0.09 -3.82
CA PHE A 199 15.15 -0.91 -3.25
C PHE A 199 15.10 -2.09 -4.23
N GLN A 200 16.15 -2.91 -4.18
CA GLN A 200 16.21 -4.14 -4.93
C GLN A 200 15.21 -5.12 -4.34
N VAL A 201 14.13 -5.36 -5.06
CA VAL A 201 13.29 -6.54 -4.86
C VAL A 201 14.17 -7.74 -5.24
N ALA A 202 14.13 -8.80 -4.42
CA ALA A 202 14.70 -10.08 -4.86
C ALA A 202 14.05 -10.44 -6.21
N PRO A 203 14.82 -10.80 -7.25
CA PRO A 203 14.21 -11.27 -8.48
C PRO A 203 13.33 -12.47 -8.11
N GLY A 204 12.01 -12.25 -8.18
CA GLY A 204 11.08 -13.37 -8.30
C GLY A 204 11.51 -14.13 -9.55
N ARG A 205 11.56 -15.45 -9.45
CA ARG A 205 11.65 -16.26 -10.66
C ARG A 205 10.44 -16.02 -11.54
#